data_AF-A0A4R2JDT0-F1
#
_entry.id   AF-A0A4R2JDT0-F1
#
_cell.length_a   1.000
_cell.length_b   1.000
_cell.length_c   1.000
_cell.angle_alpha   90.00
_cell.angle_beta   90.00
_cell.angle_gamma   90.00
#
_symmetry.space_group_name_H-M   'P 1'
#
loop_
_entity.id
_entity.type
_entity.pdbx_description
1 polymer ?
#
loop_
_entity_poly.entity_id
_entity_poly.type
_entity_poly.pdbx_seq_one_letter_code
_entity_poly.pdbx_strand_id
1 'polypeptide(L)'
;MPHNVQPVTPEQFAQKTAQALTTLTQVVGNIIMPLAGFIFTVSIIMFILGSLFHTSTLRRTGAGGMIGVAIGVILYYAIPTILGVLQVVSQAFK
;
A
#
# COMPACT_ATOMS: atom_id res chain seq x y z
N MET A 1 38.95 -20.17 -8.83
CA MET A 1 38.36 -20.39 -7.49
C MET A 1 36.84 -20.42 -7.64
N PRO A 2 36.20 -21.58 -7.83
CA PRO A 2 34.75 -21.64 -7.88
C PRO A 2 34.21 -21.33 -6.48
N HIS A 3 33.44 -20.25 -6.37
CA HIS A 3 32.92 -19.71 -5.13
C HIS A 3 31.80 -20.62 -4.60
N ASN A 4 32.03 -21.19 -3.41
CA ASN A 4 31.08 -21.46 -2.31
C ASN A 4 29.56 -21.44 -2.66
N VAL A 5 29.09 -22.35 -3.52
CA VAL A 5 27.65 -22.64 -3.67
C VAL A 5 27.28 -23.66 -2.61
N GLN A 6 26.80 -23.17 -1.46
CA GLN A 6 26.30 -24.05 -0.41
C GLN A 6 24.89 -24.53 -0.78
N PRO A 7 24.59 -25.83 -0.66
CA PRO A 7 23.23 -26.33 -0.83
C PRO A 7 22.31 -25.62 0.15
N VAL A 8 21.34 -24.88 -0.36
CA VAL A 8 20.27 -24.28 0.45
C VAL A 8 19.19 -25.33 0.66
N THR A 9 18.79 -25.53 1.91
CA THR A 9 17.64 -26.39 2.20
C THR A 9 16.34 -25.72 1.71
N PRO A 10 15.29 -26.49 1.38
CA PRO A 10 13.97 -25.93 1.03
C PRO A 10 13.44 -24.96 2.09
N GLU A 11 13.71 -25.22 3.36
CA GLU A 11 13.35 -24.36 4.49
C GLU A 11 14.10 -23.02 4.45
N GLN A 12 15.41 -23.04 4.22
CA GLN A 12 16.22 -21.82 4.08
C GLN A 12 15.76 -20.97 2.89
N PHE A 13 15.39 -21.60 1.78
CA PHE A 13 14.83 -20.91 0.63
C PHE A 13 13.49 -20.24 0.99
N ALA A 14 12.55 -21.00 1.55
CA ALA A 14 11.24 -20.48 1.95
C ALA A 14 11.35 -19.31 2.94
N GLN A 15 12.26 -19.41 3.91
CA GLN A 15 12.49 -18.38 4.91
C GLN A 15 13.05 -17.09 4.30
N LYS A 16 14.03 -17.19 3.38
CA LYS A 16 14.57 -16.02 2.68
C LYS A 16 13.54 -15.37 1.75
N THR A 17 12.73 -16.16 1.06
CA THR A 17 11.64 -15.64 0.23
C THR A 17 10.59 -14.91 1.08
N ALA A 18 10.17 -15.49 2.20
CA ALA A 18 9.24 -14.83 3.13
C ALA A 18 9.82 -13.53 3.71
N GLN A 19 11.12 -13.51 4.04
CA GLN A 19 11.80 -12.33 4.54
C GLN A 19 11.93 -11.23 3.48
N ALA A 20 12.19 -11.60 2.23
CA ALA A 20 12.21 -10.67 1.10
C ALA A 20 10.84 -10.04 0.85
N LEU A 21 9.77 -10.86 0.86
CA LEU A 21 8.40 -10.39 0.72
C LEU A 21 8.01 -9.44 1.87
N THR A 22 8.36 -9.79 3.11
CA THR A 22 8.08 -8.96 4.29
C THR A 22 8.81 -7.61 4.20
N THR A 23 10.08 -7.63 3.81
CA THR A 23 10.87 -6.40 3.59
C THR A 23 10.24 -5.52 2.52
N LEU A 24 9.80 -6.12 1.41
CA LEU A 24 9.15 -5.39 0.33
C LEU A 24 7.83 -4.75 0.80
N THR A 25 7.02 -5.49 1.56
CA THR A 25 5.78 -4.96 2.15
C THR A 25 6.06 -3.82 3.12
N GLN A 26 7.11 -3.92 3.95
CA GLN A 26 7.50 -2.85 4.87
C GLN A 26 7.97 -1.59 4.13
N VAL A 27 8.83 -1.73 3.12
CA VAL A 27 9.34 -0.60 2.34
C VAL A 27 8.19 0.12 1.62
N VAL A 28 7.31 -0.65 0.96
CA VAL A 28 6.13 -0.09 0.28
C VAL A 28 5.18 0.56 1.30
N GLY A 29 4.92 -0.11 2.42
CA GLY A 29 4.05 0.40 3.48
C GLY A 29 4.52 1.73 4.07
N ASN A 30 5.83 1.91 4.23
CA ASN A 30 6.43 3.13 4.77
C ASN A 30 6.27 4.35 3.83
N ILE A 31 6.05 4.13 2.53
CA ILE A 31 5.94 5.20 1.53
C ILE A 31 4.47 5.54 1.22
N ILE A 32 3.54 4.58 1.38
CA ILE A 32 2.11 4.77 1.05
C ILE A 32 1.50 5.93 1.85
N MET A 33 1.71 5.99 3.17
CA MET A 33 1.11 7.05 4.01
C MET A 33 1.65 8.45 3.68
N PRO A 34 2.97 8.67 3.53
CA PRO A 34 3.50 9.93 3.03
C PRO A 34 2.95 10.33 1.65
N LEU A 35 2.84 9.39 0.71
CA LEU A 35 2.27 9.65 -0.63
C LEU A 35 0.79 10.02 -0.55
N ALA A 36 0.02 9.30 0.27
CA ALA A 36 -1.39 9.60 0.51
C ALA A 36 -1.56 11.03 1.07
N GLY A 37 -0.75 11.42 2.05
CA GLY A 37 -0.75 12.78 2.60
C GLY A 37 -0.40 13.86 1.57
N PHE A 38 0.60 13.59 0.71
CA PHE A 38 0.95 14.49 -0.38
C PHE A 38 -0.20 14.68 -1.38
N ILE A 39 -0.77 13.58 -1.90
CA ILE A 39 -1.89 13.63 -2.84
C ILE A 39 -3.11 14.31 -2.21
N PHE A 40 -3.39 14.05 -0.92
CA PHE A 40 -4.48 14.68 -0.21
C PHE A 40 -4.29 16.19 -0.11
N THR A 41 -3.07 16.64 0.22
CA THR A 41 -2.74 18.07 0.29
C THR A 41 -2.93 18.76 -1.06
N VAL A 42 -2.40 18.17 -2.14
CA VAL A 42 -2.61 18.68 -3.50
C VAL A 42 -4.10 18.73 -3.84
N SER A 43 -4.87 17.72 -3.45
CA SER A 43 -6.31 17.64 -3.70
C SER A 43 -7.08 18.73 -2.95
N ILE A 44 -6.72 19.04 -1.70
CA ILE A 44 -7.28 20.17 -0.93
C ILE A 44 -6.99 21.48 -1.65
N ILE A 45 -5.74 21.70 -2.08
CA ILE A 45 -5.35 22.93 -2.79
C ILE A 45 -6.20 23.09 -4.05
N MET A 46 -6.33 22.05 -4.87
CA MET A 46 -7.17 22.07 -6.06
C MET A 46 -8.64 22.35 -5.73
N PHE A 47 -9.16 21.77 -4.65
CA PHE A 47 -10.53 22.02 -4.21
C PHE A 47 -10.76 23.48 -3.80
N ILE A 48 -9.85 24.06 -3.01
CA ILE A 48 -9.91 25.45 -2.57
C ILE A 48 -9.80 26.40 -3.75
N LEU A 49 -8.77 26.24 -4.60
CA LEU A 49 -8.57 27.08 -5.78
C LEU A 49 -9.75 26.98 -6.75
N GLY A 50 -10.28 25.77 -6.97
CA GLY A 50 -11.46 25.57 -7.80
C GLY A 50 -12.72 26.23 -7.23
N SER A 51 -12.82 26.32 -5.90
CA SER A 51 -13.92 27.02 -5.24
C SER A 51 -13.78 28.54 -5.32
N LEU A 52 -12.57 29.08 -5.13
CA LEU A 52 -12.30 30.52 -5.21
C LEU A 52 -12.46 31.08 -6.63
N PHE A 53 -11.91 30.38 -7.63
CA PHE A 53 -11.99 30.79 -9.04
C PHE A 53 -13.28 30.33 -9.74
N HIS A 54 -14.23 29.74 -9.01
CA HIS A 54 -15.48 29.21 -9.54
C HIS A 54 -15.30 28.16 -10.67
N THR A 55 -14.12 27.52 -10.71
CA THR A 55 -13.79 26.48 -11.70
C THR A 55 -14.29 25.13 -11.21
N SER A 56 -15.43 24.69 -11.74
CA SER A 56 -16.08 23.43 -11.39
C SER A 56 -15.20 22.20 -11.64
N THR A 57 -14.39 22.20 -12.71
CA THR A 57 -13.44 21.12 -13.04
C THR A 57 -12.40 20.96 -11.95
N LEU A 58 -11.73 22.05 -11.56
CA LEU A 58 -10.64 22.02 -10.57
C LEU A 58 -11.17 21.59 -9.20
N ARG A 59 -12.36 22.09 -8.82
CA ARG A 59 -13.05 21.70 -7.59
C ARG A 59 -13.40 20.21 -7.60
N ARG A 60 -13.94 19.70 -8.70
CA ARG A 60 -14.29 18.27 -8.85
C ARG A 60 -13.05 17.38 -8.80
N THR A 61 -11.95 17.78 -9.44
CA THR A 61 -10.69 17.02 -9.37
C THR A 61 -10.14 16.99 -7.95
N GLY A 62 -10.16 18.12 -7.23
CA GLY A 62 -9.76 18.15 -5.82
C GLY A 62 -10.65 17.28 -4.93
N ALA A 63 -11.97 17.35 -5.10
CA ALA A 63 -12.90 16.48 -4.37
C ALA A 63 -12.68 14.98 -4.68
N GLY A 64 -12.50 14.64 -5.97
CA GLY A 64 -12.21 13.29 -6.41
C GLY A 64 -10.89 12.75 -5.85
N GLY A 65 -9.85 13.57 -5.82
CA GLY A 65 -8.55 13.22 -5.23
C GLY A 65 -8.65 12.96 -3.72
N MET A 66 -9.41 13.78 -2.98
CA MET A 66 -9.65 13.56 -1.55
C MET A 66 -10.38 12.24 -1.30
N ILE A 67 -11.45 11.95 -2.06
CA ILE A 67 -12.20 10.69 -1.96
C ILE A 67 -11.31 9.50 -2.34
N GLY A 68 -10.53 9.63 -3.42
CA GLY A 68 -9.61 8.60 -3.89
C GLY A 68 -8.56 8.23 -2.84
N VAL A 69 -7.98 9.23 -2.17
CA VAL A 69 -7.04 9.00 -1.07
C VAL A 69 -7.75 8.33 0.11
N ALA A 70 -8.94 8.80 0.51
CA ALA A 70 -9.68 8.20 1.62
C ALA A 70 -9.95 6.70 1.37
N ILE A 71 -10.43 6.35 0.18
CA ILE A 71 -10.65 4.95 -0.22
C ILE A 71 -9.32 4.18 -0.24
N GLY A 72 -8.27 4.74 -0.82
CA GLY A 72 -6.96 4.09 -0.90
C GLY A 72 -6.37 3.77 0.47
N VAL A 73 -6.49 4.69 1.43
CA VAL A 73 -6.03 4.49 2.81
C VAL A 73 -6.87 3.42 3.52
N ILE A 74 -8.20 3.43 3.35
CA ILE A 74 -9.07 2.38 3.90
C ILE A 74 -8.66 1.00 3.37
N LEU A 75 -8.46 0.87 2.05
CA LEU A 75 -8.03 -0.39 1.45
C LEU A 75 -6.66 -0.83 1.96
N TYR A 76 -5.70 0.10 2.10
CA TYR A 76 -4.38 -0.19 2.65
C TYR A 76 -4.48 -0.81 4.05
N TYR A 77 -5.31 -0.23 4.94
CA TYR A 77 -5.52 -0.78 6.28
C TYR A 77 -6.41 -2.03 6.31
N ALA A 78 -7.18 -2.32 5.26
CA ALA A 78 -7.96 -3.54 5.14
C ALA A 78 -7.11 -4.77 4.75
N ILE A 79 -5.95 -4.58 4.10
CA ILE A 79 -5.07 -5.68 3.64
C ILE A 79 -4.70 -6.65 4.79
N PRO A 80 -4.20 -6.20 5.96
CA PRO A 80 -3.85 -7.12 7.06
C PRO A 80 -5.05 -7.96 7.53
N THR A 81 -6.24 -7.36 7.60
CA THR A 81 -7.48 -8.04 7.99
C THR A 81 -7.84 -9.11 6.98
N ILE A 82 -7.78 -8.80 5.67
CA ILE A 82 -8.05 -9.77 4.60
C ILE A 82 -7.06 -10.93 4.67
N LEU A 83 -5.76 -10.64 4.82
CA LEU A 83 -4.73 -11.67 4.95
C LEU A 83 -4.93 -12.54 6.21
N GLY A 84 -5.33 -11.94 7.33
CA GLY A 84 -5.64 -12.66 8.56
C GLY A 84 -6.80 -13.63 8.41
N VAL A 85 -7.90 -13.19 7.77
CA VAL A 85 -9.04 -14.07 7.46
C VAL A 85 -8.61 -15.22 6.56
N LEU A 86 -7.84 -14.96 5.51
CA LEU A 86 -7.34 -16.01 4.63
C LEU A 86 -6.45 -17.03 5.36
N GLN A 87 -5.63 -16.59 6.32
CA GLN A 87 -4.80 -17.49 7.12
C GLN A 87 -5.67 -18.42 8.00
N VAL A 88 -6.68 -17.88 8.69
CA VAL A 88 -7.60 -18.69 9.52
C VAL A 88 -8.35 -19.70 8.67
N VAL A 89 -8.87 -19.27 7.51
CA VAL A 89 -9.57 -20.16 6.57
C VAL A 89 -8.62 -21.24 6.05
N SER A 90 -7.37 -20.91 5.72
CA SER A 90 -6.38 -21.90 5.25
C SER A 90 -6.01 -22.96 6.30
N GLN A 91 -6.07 -22.61 7.59
CA GLN A 91 -5.85 -23.55 8.69
C GLN A 91 -7.04 -24.48 8.89
N ALA A 92 -8.27 -24.03 8.60
CA ALA A 92 -9.47 -24.86 8.69
C ALA A 92 -9.54 -25.94 7.59
N PHE A 93 -8.76 -25.80 6.52
CA PHE A 93 -8.67 -26.76 5.41
C PHE A 93 -7.40 -27.63 5.45
N LYS A 94 -6.58 -27.51 6.50
CA LYS A 94 -5.49 -28.43 6.82
C LYS A 94 -5.95 -29.47 7.83
#